data_AF-A0A9C9X1G1-F1
#
_entry.id   AF-A0A9C9X1G1-F1
#
_cell.length_a   1.000
_cell.length_b   1.000
_cell.length_c   1.000
_cell.angle_alpha   90.00
_cell.angle_beta   90.00
_cell.angle_gamma   90.00
#
_symmetry.space_group_name_H-M   'P 1'
#
loop_
_entity.id
_entity.type
_entity.pdbx_description
1 polymer ?
#
loop_
_entity_poly.entity_id
_entity_poly.type
_entity_poly.pdbx_seq_one_letter_code
_entity_poly.pdbx_strand_id
1 'polypeptide(L)'
;KIQVRLGMIPYYMFIERDTGAQHYFSVPLARAYQIFTEAYSKVSGLAKTVRGPSMSAWPGKILIDGVVGQGDTKHFLLKFIQCRNPQLINKPFYAKFDEKATWLDELELEPAMEEALNEIKAEYEEQEVTGVA
;
A
#
# COMPACT_ATOMS: atom_id res chain seq x y z
N LYS A 1 12.61 20.15 5.81
CA LYS A 1 13.91 20.33 6.54
C LYS A 1 13.75 21.18 7.81
N ILE A 2 12.83 22.16 7.88
CA ILE A 2 12.52 22.90 9.12
C ILE A 2 11.62 22.05 10.04
N GLN A 3 10.62 21.39 9.48
CA GLN A 3 9.64 20.56 10.19
C GLN A 3 10.31 19.51 11.09
N VAL A 4 11.24 18.73 10.53
CA VAL A 4 12.01 17.71 11.28
C VAL A 4 12.86 18.34 12.39
N ARG A 5 13.41 19.54 12.18
CA ARG A 5 14.15 20.27 13.23
C ARG A 5 13.25 20.75 14.37
N LEU A 6 11.97 20.96 14.09
CA LEU A 6 10.94 21.26 15.09
C LEU A 6 10.35 20.00 15.73
N GLY A 7 10.92 18.81 15.48
CA GLY A 7 10.42 17.55 16.03
C GLY A 7 9.23 16.93 15.28
N MET A 8 8.82 17.51 14.14
CA MET A 8 7.77 16.93 13.30
C MET A 8 8.35 15.81 12.44
N ILE A 9 8.24 14.57 12.92
CA ILE A 9 8.76 13.39 12.23
C ILE A 9 7.68 12.81 11.30
N PRO A 10 7.90 12.76 9.98
CA PRO A 10 6.95 12.17 9.05
C PRO A 10 6.72 10.68 9.35
N TYR A 11 5.45 10.27 9.32
CA TYR A 11 5.05 8.92 9.73
C TYR A 11 4.55 8.07 8.57
N TYR A 12 3.56 8.56 7.81
CA TYR A 12 3.05 7.91 6.60
C TYR A 12 2.95 8.90 5.44
N MET A 13 3.13 8.37 4.22
CA MET A 13 2.58 8.96 3.00
C MET A 13 1.45 8.04 2.53
N PHE A 14 0.21 8.51 2.66
CA PHE A 14 -0.95 7.76 2.19
C PHE A 14 -1.23 8.03 0.72
N ILE A 15 -1.61 6.97 0.01
CA ILE A 15 -2.34 7.05 -1.24
C ILE A 15 -3.80 7.41 -0.89
N GLU A 16 -4.42 8.22 -1.74
CA GLU A 16 -5.82 8.62 -1.62
C GLU A 16 -6.74 7.41 -1.57
N ARG A 17 -7.77 7.47 -0.72
CA ARG A 17 -8.72 6.38 -0.56
C ARG A 17 -9.67 6.32 -1.76
N ASP A 18 -10.18 5.13 -2.05
CA ASP A 18 -11.16 4.86 -3.11
C ASP A 18 -12.59 5.38 -2.83
N THR A 19 -12.72 6.56 -2.21
CA THR A 19 -13.99 7.08 -1.71
C THR A 19 -14.26 8.51 -2.17
N GLY A 20 -15.52 8.80 -2.48
CA GLY A 20 -15.99 10.17 -2.75
C GLY A 20 -15.39 10.77 -4.02
N ALA A 21 -14.68 11.89 -3.88
CA ALA A 21 -14.15 12.71 -4.98
C ALA A 21 -12.84 12.16 -5.60
N GLN A 22 -12.62 10.85 -5.55
CA GLN A 22 -11.35 10.19 -5.90
C GLN A 22 -10.85 10.56 -7.30
N HIS A 23 -11.76 10.71 -8.26
CA HIS A 23 -11.45 10.99 -9.67
C HIS A 23 -10.76 12.34 -9.90
N TYR A 24 -10.82 13.27 -8.93
CA TYR A 24 -10.10 14.54 -8.99
C TYR A 24 -8.71 14.48 -8.38
N PHE A 25 -8.45 13.52 -7.49
CA PHE A 25 -7.24 13.48 -6.66
C PHE A 25 -6.41 12.22 -6.86
N SER A 26 -6.91 11.25 -7.63
CA SER A 26 -6.23 9.97 -7.77
C SER A 26 -4.91 10.09 -8.50
N VAL A 27 -3.90 9.40 -7.96
CA VAL A 27 -2.55 9.37 -8.48
C VAL A 27 -2.19 7.90 -8.71
N PRO A 28 -1.80 7.51 -9.94
CA PRO A 28 -1.41 6.14 -10.20
C PRO A 28 -0.32 5.66 -9.24
N LEU A 29 -0.41 4.41 -8.79
CA LEU A 29 0.49 3.82 -7.79
C LEU A 29 1.96 3.93 -8.21
N ALA A 30 2.25 3.71 -9.49
CA ALA A 30 3.57 3.90 -10.06
C ALA A 30 4.09 5.34 -9.89
N ARG A 31 3.21 6.34 -10.10
CA ARG A 31 3.54 7.75 -9.92
C ARG A 31 3.70 8.11 -8.45
N ALA A 32 2.84 7.61 -7.57
CA ALA A 32 2.97 7.80 -6.12
C ALA A 32 4.31 7.24 -5.61
N TYR A 33 4.70 6.05 -6.05
CA TYR A 33 5.99 5.43 -5.73
C TYR A 33 7.18 6.26 -6.24
N GLN A 34 7.08 6.78 -7.47
CA GLN A 34 8.11 7.67 -8.02
C GLN A 34 8.26 8.95 -7.18
N ILE A 35 7.15 9.64 -6.87
CA ILE A 35 7.14 10.87 -6.06
C ILE A 35 7.76 10.59 -4.68
N PHE A 36 7.34 9.50 -4.03
CA PHE A 36 7.88 9.09 -2.73
C PHE A 36 9.39 8.85 -2.82
N THR A 37 9.84 8.05 -3.78
CA THR A 37 11.25 7.70 -3.97
C THR A 37 12.11 8.95 -4.23
N GLU A 38 11.65 9.85 -5.11
CA GLU A 38 12.34 11.11 -5.38
C GLU A 38 12.44 12.00 -4.14
N ALA A 39 11.36 12.11 -3.35
CA ALA A 39 11.37 12.86 -2.10
C ALA A 39 12.28 12.22 -1.05
N TYR A 40 12.20 10.89 -0.90
CA TYR A 40 13.00 10.09 0.03
C TYR A 40 14.51 10.24 -0.23
N SER A 41 14.92 10.38 -1.48
CA SER A 41 16.32 10.62 -1.86
C SER A 41 16.86 11.98 -1.40
N LYS A 42 15.98 12.96 -1.15
CA LYS A 42 16.33 14.37 -0.87
C LYS A 42 16.25 14.76 0.62
N VAL A 43 15.91 13.81 1.50
CA VAL A 43 15.70 14.06 2.93
C VAL A 43 16.75 13.36 3.83
N SER A 44 16.90 13.86 5.07
CA SER A 44 17.82 13.30 6.05
C SER A 44 17.32 11.98 6.63
N GLY A 45 18.21 11.21 7.27
CA GLY A 45 17.86 9.94 7.92
C GLY A 45 16.71 10.03 8.93
N LEU A 46 16.62 11.13 9.69
CA LEU A 46 15.51 11.36 10.63
C LEU A 46 14.15 11.46 9.92
N ALA A 47 14.11 11.98 8.69
CA ALA A 47 12.87 12.06 7.91
C ALA A 47 12.53 10.73 7.22
N LYS A 48 13.51 9.82 7.07
CA LYS A 48 13.41 8.54 6.38
C LYS A 48 12.70 7.45 7.20
N THR A 49 12.22 7.78 8.39
CA THR A 49 11.31 6.94 9.20
C THR A 49 9.90 6.85 8.62
N VAL A 50 9.57 7.71 7.65
CA VAL A 50 8.29 7.69 6.94
C VAL A 50 8.10 6.36 6.22
N ARG A 51 6.89 5.82 6.32
CA ARG A 51 6.45 4.65 5.57
C ARG A 51 5.56 5.10 4.42
N GLY A 52 5.91 4.75 3.19
CA GLY A 52 5.07 5.04 2.05
C GLY A 52 5.70 4.66 0.70
N PRO A 53 4.94 4.86 -0.39
CA PRO A 53 3.52 5.18 -0.37
C PRO A 53 2.70 3.97 0.15
N SER A 54 1.63 4.25 0.91
CA SER A 54 0.83 3.20 1.53
C SER A 54 -0.67 3.42 1.38
N MET A 55 -1.41 2.35 1.18
CA MET A 55 -2.87 2.32 1.13
C MET A 55 -3.42 1.82 2.47
N SER A 56 -4.50 2.42 2.96
CA SER A 56 -5.29 1.88 4.07
C SER A 56 -6.55 1.21 3.51
N ALA A 57 -6.41 -0.03 3.06
CA ALA A 57 -7.48 -0.81 2.44
C ALA A 57 -8.18 -1.70 3.48
N TRP A 58 -9.24 -2.39 3.05
CA TRP A 58 -10.06 -3.25 3.92
C TRP A 58 -9.29 -4.41 4.60
N PRO A 59 -8.29 -5.08 3.98
CA PRO A 59 -7.57 -6.17 4.64
C PRO A 59 -6.46 -5.65 5.57
N GLY A 60 -6.08 -4.38 5.43
CA GLY A 60 -5.01 -3.77 6.21
C GLY A 60 -4.34 -2.58 5.52
N LYS A 61 -3.16 -2.21 6.03
CA LYS A 61 -2.31 -1.18 5.45
C LYS A 61 -1.23 -1.84 4.59
N ILE A 62 -1.25 -1.53 3.30
CA ILE A 62 -0.33 -2.06 2.30
C ILE A 62 0.68 -0.97 1.95
N LEU A 63 1.95 -1.32 1.92
CA LEU A 63 3.04 -0.46 1.47
C LEU A 63 3.54 -0.93 0.10
N ILE A 64 3.76 0.02 -0.82
CA ILE A 64 4.51 -0.25 -2.05
C ILE A 64 5.99 -0.15 -1.71
N ASP A 65 6.64 -1.31 -1.60
CA ASP A 65 8.06 -1.41 -1.26
C ASP A 65 8.95 -1.18 -2.49
N GLY A 66 8.44 -1.53 -3.68
CA GLY A 66 9.21 -1.39 -4.91
C GLY A 66 8.41 -1.58 -6.19
N VAL A 67 9.07 -1.24 -7.30
CA VAL A 67 8.74 -1.74 -8.64
C VAL A 67 9.94 -2.56 -9.11
N VAL A 68 9.71 -3.83 -9.39
CA VAL A 68 10.76 -4.78 -9.81
C VAL A 68 10.53 -5.24 -11.25
N GLY A 69 11.55 -5.81 -11.88
CA GLY A 69 11.48 -6.27 -13.27
C GLY A 69 11.66 -5.17 -14.31
N GLN A 70 11.53 -5.54 -15.60
CA GLN A 70 11.70 -4.64 -16.74
C GLN A 70 10.71 -4.98 -17.87
N GLY A 71 10.33 -3.98 -18.67
CA GLY A 71 9.34 -4.14 -19.74
C GLY A 71 8.05 -4.80 -19.23
N ASP A 72 7.64 -5.87 -19.89
CA ASP A 72 6.41 -6.61 -19.59
C ASP A 72 6.51 -7.50 -18.33
N THR A 73 7.70 -7.64 -17.74
CA THR A 73 7.92 -8.38 -16.49
C THR A 73 7.89 -7.49 -15.25
N LYS A 74 7.43 -6.23 -15.39
CA LYS A 74 7.32 -5.31 -14.26
C LYS A 74 6.26 -5.79 -13.27
N HIS A 75 6.58 -5.71 -11.99
CA HIS A 75 5.67 -5.99 -10.88
C HIS A 75 5.80 -4.93 -9.79
N PHE A 76 4.70 -4.63 -9.12
CA PHE A 76 4.75 -3.98 -7.81
C PHE A 76 5.16 -5.01 -6.76
N LEU A 77 6.14 -4.64 -5.93
CA LEU A 77 6.47 -5.35 -4.71
C LEU A 77 5.74 -4.68 -3.55
N LEU A 78 4.84 -5.42 -2.90
CA LEU A 78 3.95 -4.94 -1.87
C LEU A 78 4.19 -5.71 -0.57
N LYS A 79 3.84 -5.11 0.57
CA LYS A 79 3.76 -5.83 1.85
C LYS A 79 2.74 -5.19 2.78
N PHE A 80 2.15 -6.01 3.64
CA PHE A 80 1.35 -5.48 4.74
C PHE A 80 2.24 -4.94 5.85
N ILE A 81 2.04 -3.68 6.22
CA ILE A 81 2.61 -3.08 7.43
C ILE A 81 1.64 -3.15 8.62
N GLN A 82 0.39 -3.50 8.34
CA GLN A 82 -0.68 -3.86 9.28
C GLN A 82 -1.66 -4.73 8.48
N CYS A 83 -2.11 -5.86 9.02
CA CYS A 83 -3.09 -6.74 8.34
C CYS A 83 -4.05 -7.33 9.37
N ARG A 84 -5.29 -7.64 8.94
CA ARG A 84 -6.25 -8.41 9.75
C ARG A 84 -5.73 -9.81 10.07
N ASN A 85 -5.09 -10.47 9.11
CA ASN A 85 -4.35 -11.70 9.34
C ASN A 85 -2.88 -11.36 9.70
N PRO A 86 -2.44 -11.56 10.96
CA PRO A 86 -1.09 -11.21 11.37
C PRO A 86 0.02 -11.98 10.62
N GLN A 87 -0.29 -13.15 10.06
CA GLN A 87 0.68 -13.98 9.32
C GLN A 87 1.13 -13.35 7.99
N LEU A 88 0.37 -12.37 7.48
CA LEU A 88 0.69 -11.66 6.24
C LEU A 88 1.53 -10.39 6.48
N ILE A 89 1.72 -9.97 7.74
CA ILE A 89 2.50 -8.76 8.05
C ILE A 89 3.96 -8.98 7.66
N ASN A 90 4.55 -8.01 6.95
CA ASN A 90 5.89 -8.04 6.38
C ASN A 90 6.18 -9.21 5.42
N LYS A 91 5.19 -10.01 5.04
CA LYS A 91 5.31 -10.98 3.95
C LYS A 91 5.22 -10.23 2.62
N PRO A 92 6.29 -10.16 1.82
CA PRO A 92 6.23 -9.50 0.52
C PRO A 92 5.40 -10.33 -0.46
N PHE A 93 4.71 -9.66 -1.35
CA PHE A 93 3.93 -10.27 -2.43
C PHE A 93 3.98 -9.39 -3.67
N TYR A 94 3.71 -9.99 -4.83
CA TYR A 94 3.70 -9.28 -6.09
C TYR A 94 2.28 -8.95 -6.57
N ALA A 95 2.20 -7.84 -7.30
CA ALA A 95 1.11 -7.55 -8.19
C ALA A 95 1.67 -7.19 -9.56
N LYS A 96 0.95 -7.54 -10.63
CA LYS A 96 1.31 -7.11 -11.98
C LYS A 96 1.35 -5.59 -12.04
N PHE A 97 2.34 -5.07 -12.74
CA PHE A 97 2.46 -3.62 -12.89
C PHE A 97 1.38 -3.09 -13.84
N ASP A 98 0.62 -2.12 -13.35
CA ASP A 98 -0.34 -1.33 -14.13
C ASP A 98 -0.01 0.17 -13.93
N GLU A 99 0.18 0.88 -15.04
CA GLU A 99 0.51 2.31 -15.05
C GLU A 99 -0.66 3.21 -14.62
N LYS A 100 -1.88 2.68 -14.63
CA LYS A 100 -3.12 3.40 -14.36
C LYS A 100 -3.77 3.01 -13.05
N ALA A 101 -3.42 1.87 -12.47
CA ALA A 101 -3.95 1.46 -11.19
C ALA A 101 -3.65 2.52 -10.11
N THR A 102 -4.66 2.83 -9.33
CA THR A 102 -4.66 3.82 -8.23
C THR A 102 -4.95 3.18 -6.88
N TRP A 103 -5.52 1.97 -6.87
CA TRP A 103 -5.91 1.29 -5.63
C TRP A 103 -5.70 -0.23 -5.66
N LEU A 104 -5.86 -0.89 -4.51
CA LEU A 104 -5.59 -2.33 -4.34
C LEU A 104 -6.49 -3.20 -5.22
N ASP A 105 -7.79 -2.90 -5.29
CA ASP A 105 -8.78 -3.74 -5.98
C ASP A 105 -8.64 -3.68 -7.51
N GLU A 106 -7.81 -2.76 -8.02
CA GLU A 106 -7.47 -2.62 -9.45
C GLU A 106 -6.24 -3.46 -9.83
N LEU A 107 -5.56 -4.08 -8.86
CA LEU A 107 -4.33 -4.83 -9.09
C LEU A 107 -4.59 -6.32 -9.35
N GLU A 108 -3.91 -6.86 -10.35
CA GLU A 108 -3.79 -8.31 -10.57
C GLU A 108 -2.73 -8.87 -9.62
N LEU A 109 -3.17 -9.46 -8.50
CA LEU A 109 -2.30 -10.02 -7.46
C LEU A 109 -1.80 -11.42 -7.83
N GLU A 110 -0.71 -11.87 -7.20
CA GLU A 110 -0.31 -13.27 -7.29
C GLU A 110 -1.37 -14.21 -6.67
N PRO A 111 -1.59 -15.42 -7.25
CA PRO A 111 -2.71 -16.29 -6.84
C PRO A 111 -2.77 -16.61 -5.35
N ALA A 112 -1.60 -16.84 -4.73
CA ALA A 112 -1.52 -17.16 -3.30
C ALA A 112 -1.94 -15.99 -2.41
N MET A 113 -1.74 -14.74 -2.85
CA MET A 113 -2.19 -13.57 -2.11
C MET A 113 -3.68 -13.34 -2.33
N GLU A 114 -4.17 -13.54 -3.55
CA GLU A 114 -5.60 -13.45 -3.86
C GLU A 114 -6.43 -14.45 -3.03
N GLU A 115 -5.98 -15.71 -2.94
CA GLU A 115 -6.58 -16.73 -2.09
C GLU A 115 -6.60 -16.31 -0.60
N ALA A 116 -5.47 -15.85 -0.07
CA ALA A 116 -5.37 -15.38 1.31
C ALA A 116 -6.29 -14.18 1.60
N LEU A 117 -6.48 -13.26 0.64
CA LEU A 117 -7.43 -12.16 0.79
C LEU A 117 -8.88 -12.66 0.78
N ASN A 118 -9.21 -13.64 -0.06
CA ASN A 118 -10.55 -14.22 -0.08
C ASN A 118 -10.89 -14.93 1.24
N GLU A 119 -9.93 -15.63 1.86
CA GLU A 119 -10.10 -16.22 3.20
C GLU A 119 -10.40 -15.15 4.26
N ILE A 120 -9.60 -14.07 4.30
CA ILE A 120 -9.82 -12.96 5.25
C ILE A 120 -11.19 -12.31 5.03
N LYS A 121 -11.62 -12.18 3.77
CA LYS A 121 -12.92 -11.60 3.43
C LYS A 121 -14.06 -12.47 3.94
N ALA A 122 -13.98 -13.79 3.73
CA ALA A 122 -14.97 -14.75 4.20
C ALA A 122 -15.09 -14.74 5.74
N GLU A 123 -13.96 -14.74 6.45
CA GLU A 123 -13.94 -14.65 7.92
C GLU A 123 -14.57 -13.33 8.41
N TYR A 124 -14.29 -12.22 7.73
CA TYR A 124 -14.84 -10.92 8.08
C TYR A 124 -16.36 -10.84 7.88
N GLU A 125 -16.86 -11.34 6.75
CA GLU A 125 -18.29 -11.39 6.46
C GLU A 125 -19.02 -12.32 7.45
N GLU A 126 -18.42 -13.43 7.85
CA GLU A 126 -18.96 -14.33 8.88
C GLU A 126 -19.04 -13.65 10.26
N GLN A 127 -18.02 -12.88 10.65
CA GLN A 127 -18.01 -12.11 11.90
C GLN A 127 -19.08 -11.00 11.92
N GLU A 128 -19.30 -10.31 10.80
CA GLU A 128 -20.38 -9.31 10.68
C GLU A 128 -21.77 -9.96 10.80
N VAL A 129 -21.96 -11.15 10.23
CA VAL A 129 -23.24 -11.88 10.29
C VAL A 129 -23.49 -12.48 11.68
N THR A 130 -22.45 -12.98 12.35
CA THR A 130 -22.57 -13.62 13.67
C THR A 130 -22.57 -12.63 14.84
N GLY A 131 -22.22 -11.37 14.61
CA GLY A 131 -22.21 -10.31 15.63
C GLY A 131 -21.14 -10.48 16.71
N VAL A 132 -20.13 -11.32 16.45
CA VAL A 132 -19.00 -11.54 17.35
C VAL A 132 -17.83 -10.70 16.86
N ALA A 133 -17.58 -9.58 17.54
CA ALA A 133 -16.44 -8.69 17.31
C ALA A 133 -15.21 -9.10 18.12
#